data_AF-A0A9K3NIH8-F1
#
_entry.id   AF-A0A9K3NIH8-F1
#
_cell.length_a   1.000
_cell.length_b   1.000
_cell.length_c   1.000
_cell.angle_alpha   90.00
_cell.angle_beta   90.00
_cell.angle_gamma   90.00
#
_symmetry.space_group_name_H-M   'P 1'
#
loop_
_entity.id
_entity.type
_entity.pdbx_description
1 polymer ?
#
loop_
_entity_poly.entity_id
_entity_poly.type
_entity_poly.pdbx_seq_one_letter_code
_entity_poly.pdbx_strand_id
1 'polypeptide(L)'
;MMTNLPPRSLVVRMTLSCLNEFLVKVQTWVDGVEGAEFVGVGARFGTTIVSKEKNANQTHLTRSDPRDCCSQPKKKLTGDVIMVTRGRCKFTTKANFAQAAGASAVLIINNQRELYKMVCEPDETDLDIHIPTVMLPQDAGVELERMLSNGSSISVQLYSPKRPVVDIAEVFLWLMAVGTVLCASYWSAWSANEAAIEHDKLLQDFSEDLSNAKVVGTSGIVEVNTKSAVLFVVVAS
;
A
#
# COMPACT_ATOMS: atom_id res chain seq x y z
N MET A 1 -59.23 0.67 14.30
CA MET A 1 -58.13 1.65 14.15
C MET A 1 -56.82 0.91 14.36
N MET A 2 -56.25 0.37 13.28
CA MET A 2 -54.90 -0.21 13.26
C MET A 2 -54.05 0.71 12.39
N THR A 3 -53.23 1.55 13.01
CA THR A 3 -52.28 2.40 12.30
C THR A 3 -51.03 1.59 12.01
N ASN A 4 -50.88 1.18 10.76
CA ASN A 4 -49.65 0.61 10.22
C ASN A 4 -48.51 1.64 10.33
N LEU A 5 -47.52 1.37 11.19
CA LEU A 5 -46.21 2.04 11.13
C LEU A 5 -45.39 1.35 10.02
N PRO A 6 -44.80 2.10 9.07
CA PRO A 6 -43.84 1.50 8.14
C PRO A 6 -42.54 1.12 8.88
N PRO A 7 -41.81 0.09 8.41
CA PRO A 7 -40.56 -0.31 9.03
C PRO A 7 -39.57 0.85 8.89
N ARG A 8 -38.98 1.28 10.01
CA ARG A 8 -37.86 2.23 10.02
C ARG A 8 -36.68 1.54 9.33
N SER A 9 -36.59 1.73 8.01
CA SER A 9 -35.36 1.52 7.24
C SER A 9 -34.26 2.31 7.94
N LEU A 10 -33.32 1.58 8.54
CA LEU A 10 -32.10 2.10 9.13
C LEU A 10 -31.24 2.66 7.98
N VAL A 11 -31.59 3.85 7.51
CA VAL A 11 -30.71 4.64 6.64
C VAL A 11 -29.60 5.13 7.55
N VAL A 12 -28.55 4.33 7.68
CA VAL A 12 -27.27 4.77 8.21
C VAL A 12 -26.82 5.90 7.29
N ARG A 13 -27.13 7.15 7.67
CA ARG A 13 -26.48 8.34 7.12
C ARG A 13 -25.04 8.28 7.63
N MET A 14 -24.23 7.43 7.01
CA MET A 14 -22.78 7.52 7.09
C MET A 14 -22.44 8.83 6.41
N THR A 15 -22.27 9.88 7.22
CA THR A 15 -21.72 11.14 6.73
C THR A 15 -20.40 10.82 6.02
N LEU A 16 -20.17 11.45 4.86
CA LEU A 16 -19.06 11.19 3.93
C LEU A 16 -17.65 11.34 4.58
N SER A 17 -17.58 11.74 5.84
CA SER A 17 -16.37 12.07 6.59
C SER A 17 -15.49 10.85 6.92
N CYS A 18 -15.98 9.61 6.77
CA CYS A 18 -15.29 8.40 7.24
C CYS A 18 -14.63 7.54 6.13
N LEU A 19 -14.27 8.11 4.97
CA LEU A 19 -13.80 7.33 3.81
C LEU A 19 -12.36 7.59 3.35
N ASN A 20 -11.51 8.15 4.21
CA ASN A 20 -10.17 8.56 3.78
C ASN A 20 -9.08 7.91 4.63
N GLU A 21 -8.37 6.95 4.03
CA GLU A 21 -7.13 6.40 4.57
C GLU A 21 -5.95 7.03 3.85
N PHE A 22 -5.29 7.98 4.50
CA PHE A 22 -4.10 8.61 3.95
C PHE A 22 -2.93 8.46 4.91
N LEU A 23 -1.82 7.93 4.38
CA LEU A 23 -0.52 8.18 4.98
C LEU A 23 -0.21 9.66 4.84
N VAL A 24 0.25 10.23 5.94
CA VAL A 24 0.58 11.65 6.06
C VAL A 24 2.04 11.74 6.43
N LYS A 25 2.75 12.64 5.76
CA LYS A 25 4.10 13.03 6.15
C LYS A 25 4.02 14.31 6.98
N VAL A 26 4.80 14.31 8.06
CA VAL A 26 4.93 15.42 9.00
C VAL A 26 6.37 15.90 8.93
N GLN A 27 6.60 16.98 8.17
CA GLN A 27 7.92 17.60 8.08
C GLN A 27 8.07 18.61 9.22
N THR A 28 9.14 18.50 9.99
CA THR A 28 9.46 19.47 11.05
C THR A 28 10.42 20.54 10.56
N TRP A 29 10.33 21.71 11.19
CA TRP A 29 11.21 22.84 11.02
C TRP A 29 11.60 23.36 12.40
N VAL A 30 12.89 23.45 12.68
CA VAL A 30 13.43 23.92 13.96
C VAL A 30 14.13 25.24 13.69
N ASP A 31 13.62 26.33 14.28
CA ASP A 31 14.16 27.68 14.12
C ASP A 31 14.34 28.09 12.63
N GLY A 32 13.42 27.64 11.78
CA GLY A 32 13.43 27.93 10.33
C GLY A 32 14.33 27.02 9.49
N VAL A 33 14.96 26.01 10.08
CA VAL A 33 15.75 24.99 9.36
C VAL A 33 14.95 23.69 9.25
N GLU A 34 14.98 23.08 8.06
CA GLU A 34 14.32 21.80 7.81
C GLU A 34 14.90 20.71 8.73
N GLY A 35 14.04 20.06 9.50
CA GLY A 35 14.38 19.02 10.46
C GLY A 35 13.99 17.62 10.00
N ALA A 36 13.68 16.76 10.97
CA ALA A 36 13.25 15.39 10.71
C ALA A 36 11.87 15.31 10.04
N GLU A 37 11.68 14.29 9.21
CA GLU A 37 10.40 13.92 8.62
C GLU A 37 9.84 12.68 9.30
N PHE A 38 8.56 12.70 9.66
CA PHE A 38 7.87 11.57 10.27
C PHE A 38 6.70 11.09 9.41
N VAL A 39 6.42 9.79 9.47
CA VAL A 39 5.26 9.18 8.81
C VAL A 39 4.17 8.95 9.85
N GLY A 40 2.96 9.38 9.52
CA GLY A 40 1.76 9.24 10.34
C GLY A 40 0.55 8.76 9.54
N VAL A 41 -0.54 8.53 10.25
CA VAL A 41 -1.84 8.13 9.68
C VAL A 41 -2.88 9.19 10.02
N GLY A 42 -3.55 9.71 9.00
CA GLY A 42 -4.69 10.62 9.18
C GLY A 42 -5.90 9.90 9.80
N ALA A 43 -6.68 10.61 10.60
CA ALA A 43 -7.95 10.12 11.12
C ALA A 43 -9.01 10.03 10.01
N ARG A 44 -9.96 9.10 10.18
CA ARG A 44 -11.18 9.02 9.36
C ARG A 44 -12.27 9.98 9.84
N PHE A 45 -11.92 11.01 10.60
CA PHE A 45 -12.80 12.09 11.02
C PHE A 45 -12.03 13.41 10.92
N GLY A 46 -12.75 14.52 10.97
CA GLY A 46 -12.14 15.82 10.74
C GLY A 46 -12.04 16.16 9.25
N THR A 47 -11.45 17.31 8.96
CA THR A 47 -11.11 17.68 7.58
C THR A 47 -9.97 16.81 7.06
N THR A 48 -10.06 16.43 5.79
CA THR A 48 -8.98 15.72 5.10
C THR A 48 -7.74 16.59 4.96
N ILE A 49 -6.58 15.99 5.16
CA ILE A 49 -5.31 16.64 4.84
C ILE A 49 -5.20 16.72 3.32
N VAL A 50 -5.11 17.94 2.82
CA VAL A 50 -4.93 18.20 1.40
C VAL A 50 -3.65 17.54 0.89
N SER A 51 -3.74 16.89 -0.27
CA SER A 51 -2.57 16.39 -1.00
C SER A 51 -1.82 17.59 -1.62
N LYS A 52 -1.22 18.41 -0.78
CA LYS A 52 -0.35 19.51 -1.20
C LYS A 52 1.09 19.02 -1.31
N GLU A 53 1.88 19.73 -2.09
CA GLU A 53 3.33 19.53 -2.18
C GLU A 53 4.01 19.85 -0.84
N LYS A 54 5.28 19.44 -0.71
CA LYS A 54 6.19 19.64 0.44
C LYS A 54 6.41 21.13 0.84
N ASN A 55 5.71 22.08 0.20
CA ASN A 55 5.83 23.53 0.40
C ASN A 55 4.52 24.20 0.89
N ALA A 56 3.63 23.46 1.56
CA ALA A 56 2.47 24.04 2.26
C ALA A 56 2.86 24.98 3.42
N ASN A 57 1.91 25.76 3.93
CA ASN A 57 2.12 26.65 5.08
C ASN A 57 2.64 25.86 6.29
N GLN A 58 3.76 26.33 6.83
CA GLN A 58 4.31 25.86 8.10
C GLN A 58 3.46 26.44 9.24
N THR A 59 3.13 25.60 10.20
CA THR A 59 2.33 26.01 11.36
C THR A 59 3.09 25.69 12.63
N HIS A 60 3.08 26.61 13.59
CA HIS A 60 3.74 26.42 14.86
C HIS A 60 3.19 25.19 15.60
N LEU A 61 4.09 24.38 16.13
CA LEU A 61 3.79 23.19 16.92
C LEU A 61 3.85 23.55 18.40
N THR A 62 2.79 23.19 19.12
CA THR A 62 2.70 23.41 20.56
C THR A 62 2.28 22.15 21.28
N ARG A 63 2.75 22.00 22.52
CA ARG A 63 2.39 20.87 23.38
C ARG A 63 1.10 21.17 24.13
N SER A 64 0.18 20.21 24.19
CA SER A 64 -1.01 20.35 25.02
C SER A 64 -0.71 20.27 26.52
N ASP A 65 -1.45 21.05 27.31
CA ASP A 65 -1.51 20.95 28.77
C ASP A 65 -2.99 20.96 29.19
N PRO A 66 -3.56 19.81 29.62
CA PRO A 66 -2.89 18.53 29.90
C PRO A 66 -2.44 17.77 28.64
N ARG A 67 -1.42 16.92 28.79
CA ARG A 67 -0.76 16.22 27.66
C ARG A 67 -1.69 15.35 26.82
N ASP A 68 -2.77 14.86 27.39
CA ASP A 68 -3.72 13.98 26.70
C ASP A 68 -4.89 14.74 26.06
N CYS A 69 -5.07 16.04 26.36
CA CYS A 69 -6.17 16.85 25.85
C CYS A 69 -7.57 16.22 26.08
N CYS A 70 -7.77 15.51 27.19
CA CYS A 70 -9.09 15.01 27.59
C CYS A 70 -9.92 16.04 28.38
N SER A 71 -9.37 17.24 28.55
CA SER A 71 -10.04 18.43 29.03
C SER A 71 -9.50 19.65 28.27
N GLN A 72 -10.13 20.80 28.48
CA GLN A 72 -9.75 22.03 27.78
C GLN A 72 -8.27 22.39 28.04
N PRO A 73 -7.47 22.59 26.98
CA PRO A 73 -6.10 23.05 27.11
C PRO A 73 -6.02 24.39 27.86
N LYS A 74 -5.05 24.53 28.76
CA LYS A 74 -4.86 25.78 29.54
C LYS A 74 -4.52 26.99 28.68
N LYS A 75 -3.81 26.75 27.57
CA LYS A 75 -3.41 27.77 26.60
C LYS A 75 -4.40 27.78 25.44
N LYS A 76 -4.95 28.95 25.12
CA LYS A 76 -5.64 29.17 23.84
C LYS A 76 -4.61 29.15 22.71
N LEU A 77 -4.99 28.57 21.59
CA LEU A 77 -4.19 28.43 20.39
C LEU A 77 -4.72 29.38 19.32
N THR A 78 -3.82 29.90 18.50
CA THR A 78 -4.17 30.83 17.41
C THR A 78 -3.84 30.17 16.08
N GLY A 79 -4.48 29.03 15.80
CA GLY A 79 -4.21 28.24 14.61
C GLY A 79 -2.94 27.39 14.71
N ASP A 80 -2.39 27.16 15.90
CA ASP A 80 -1.25 26.26 16.11
C ASP A 80 -1.65 24.79 15.91
N VAL A 81 -0.67 23.95 15.56
CA VAL A 81 -0.82 22.50 15.62
C VAL A 81 -0.55 22.04 17.04
N ILE A 82 -1.50 21.32 17.63
CA ILE A 82 -1.36 20.83 19.00
C ILE A 82 -0.91 19.37 19.02
N MET A 83 0.14 19.09 19.79
CA MET A 83 0.61 17.74 20.07
C MET A 83 -0.01 17.20 21.36
N VAL A 84 -0.63 16.04 21.26
CA VAL A 84 -1.36 15.36 22.35
C VAL A 84 -0.91 13.89 22.45
N THR A 85 -0.99 13.30 23.62
CA THR A 85 -0.69 11.88 23.83
C THR A 85 -1.94 11.01 23.81
N ARG A 86 -1.80 9.79 23.29
CA ARG A 86 -2.86 8.77 23.34
C ARG A 86 -3.13 8.34 24.78
N GLY A 87 -4.41 8.11 25.10
CA GLY A 87 -4.86 7.56 26.39
C GLY A 87 -6.01 8.37 27.01
N ARG A 88 -6.59 7.85 28.12
CA ARG A 88 -7.65 8.42 28.97
C ARG A 88 -9.02 8.70 28.33
N CYS A 89 -9.10 9.15 27.09
CA CYS A 89 -10.35 9.44 26.37
C CYS A 89 -10.24 9.11 24.88
N LYS A 90 -11.39 9.14 24.18
CA LYS A 90 -11.51 8.86 22.74
C LYS A 90 -10.73 9.88 21.90
N PHE A 91 -10.34 9.49 20.68
CA PHE A 91 -9.62 10.36 19.74
C PHE A 91 -10.46 11.57 19.31
N THR A 92 -11.75 11.37 19.09
CA THR A 92 -12.71 12.43 18.73
C THR A 92 -12.84 13.47 19.83
N THR A 93 -12.88 13.04 21.10
CA THR A 93 -12.88 13.94 22.27
C THR A 93 -11.65 14.85 22.31
N LYS A 94 -10.46 14.29 22.04
CA LYS A 94 -9.21 15.06 21.98
C LYS A 94 -9.27 16.12 20.87
N ALA A 95 -9.76 15.73 19.70
CA ALA A 95 -9.90 16.64 18.57
C ALA A 95 -10.92 17.76 18.85
N ASN A 96 -12.04 17.46 19.53
CA ASN A 96 -13.02 18.46 19.94
C ASN A 96 -12.43 19.49 20.92
N PHE A 97 -11.69 19.05 21.95
CA PHE A 97 -11.05 19.98 22.89
C PHE A 97 -9.96 20.82 22.23
N ALA A 98 -9.18 20.23 21.33
CA ALA A 98 -8.17 20.93 20.55
C ALA A 98 -8.80 21.99 19.63
N GLN A 99 -9.87 21.63 18.92
CA GLN A 99 -10.61 22.55 18.07
C GLN A 99 -11.22 23.71 18.87
N ALA A 100 -11.86 23.41 20.00
CA ALA A 100 -12.42 24.41 20.89
C ALA A 100 -11.33 25.34 21.47
N ALA A 101 -10.09 24.88 21.54
CA ALA A 101 -8.94 25.70 21.93
C ALA A 101 -8.36 26.56 20.79
N GLY A 102 -8.84 26.40 19.55
CA GLY A 102 -8.37 27.15 18.38
C GLY A 102 -7.19 26.50 17.65
N ALA A 103 -6.97 25.19 17.82
CA ALA A 103 -5.96 24.46 17.06
C ALA A 103 -6.31 24.42 15.57
N SER A 104 -5.32 24.41 14.69
CA SER A 104 -5.52 24.17 13.26
C SER A 104 -5.40 22.71 12.87
N ALA A 105 -4.69 21.90 13.66
CA ALA A 105 -4.54 20.46 13.48
C ALA A 105 -4.14 19.78 14.80
N VAL A 106 -4.33 18.47 14.88
CA VAL A 106 -3.97 17.65 16.06
C VAL A 106 -2.97 16.57 15.66
N LEU A 107 -1.85 16.51 16.38
CA LEU A 107 -0.89 15.40 16.32
C LEU A 107 -1.04 14.53 17.57
N ILE A 108 -1.55 13.31 17.38
CA ILE A 108 -1.70 12.32 18.44
C ILE A 108 -0.49 11.40 18.47
N ILE A 109 0.28 11.47 19.54
CA ILE A 109 1.42 10.58 19.78
C ILE A 109 0.90 9.25 20.32
N ASN A 110 1.18 8.18 19.60
CA ASN A 110 0.86 6.83 20.04
C ASN A 110 1.80 6.41 21.20
N ASN A 111 1.31 5.48 22.02
CA ASN A 111 2.09 4.84 23.09
C ASN A 111 2.83 3.57 22.63
N GLN A 112 2.72 3.23 21.35
CA GLN A 112 3.37 2.09 20.69
C GLN A 112 4.05 2.58 19.41
N ARG A 113 4.97 1.78 18.89
CA ARG A 113 5.68 2.08 17.63
C ARG A 113 4.81 1.90 16.39
N GLU A 114 3.78 1.07 16.48
CA GLU A 114 2.88 0.81 15.37
C GLU A 114 1.89 1.95 15.16
N LEU A 115 1.54 2.22 13.91
CA LEU A 115 0.53 3.19 13.56
C LEU A 115 -0.86 2.55 13.59
N TYR A 116 -1.80 3.20 14.27
CA TYR A 116 -3.18 2.73 14.37
C TYR A 116 -4.11 3.60 13.53
N LYS A 117 -5.05 2.96 12.84
CA LYS A 117 -6.09 3.66 12.07
C LYS A 117 -7.15 4.21 13.03
N MET A 118 -7.27 5.53 13.12
CA MET A 118 -8.32 6.16 13.92
C MET A 118 -9.64 6.13 13.14
N VAL A 119 -10.58 5.30 13.61
CA VAL A 119 -11.89 5.11 13.00
C VAL A 119 -12.97 5.75 13.89
N CYS A 120 -14.05 6.21 13.28
CA CYS A 120 -15.26 6.61 14.02
C CYS A 120 -15.93 5.39 14.64
N GLU A 121 -16.41 5.52 15.87
CA GLU A 121 -17.30 4.52 16.45
C GLU A 121 -18.67 4.58 15.76
N PRO A 122 -19.39 3.45 15.66
CA PRO A 122 -20.67 3.38 14.94
C PRO A 122 -21.75 4.28 15.55
N ASP A 123 -21.66 4.61 16.84
CA ASP A 123 -22.61 5.48 17.54
C ASP A 123 -22.31 6.98 17.32
N GLU A 124 -21.16 7.33 16.75
CA GLU A 124 -20.70 8.70 16.53
C GLU A 124 -21.06 9.13 15.09
N THR A 125 -22.33 9.47 14.87
CA THR A 125 -22.87 9.77 13.52
C THR A 125 -22.79 11.23 13.10
N ASP A 126 -22.44 12.15 14.01
CA ASP A 126 -22.41 13.60 13.75
C ASP A 126 -21.26 14.30 14.49
N LEU A 127 -20.03 14.05 14.04
CA LEU A 127 -18.82 14.64 14.62
C LEU A 127 -18.55 16.01 13.97
N ASP A 128 -18.78 17.09 14.73
CA ASP A 128 -18.49 18.47 14.33
C ASP A 128 -16.99 18.82 14.44
N ILE A 129 -16.14 18.00 13.83
CA ILE A 129 -14.69 18.17 13.82
C ILE A 129 -14.28 18.69 12.43
N HIS A 130 -13.69 19.87 12.41
CA HIS A 130 -13.26 20.62 11.23
C HIS A 130 -11.74 20.78 11.14
N ILE A 131 -10.99 20.09 11.99
CA ILE A 131 -9.52 20.10 11.97
C ILE A 131 -8.98 18.71 11.62
N PRO A 132 -7.86 18.62 10.87
CA PRO A 132 -7.23 17.35 10.57
C PRO A 132 -6.56 16.79 11.83
N THR A 133 -6.69 15.47 12.01
CA THR A 133 -6.06 14.74 13.11
C THR A 133 -5.12 13.68 12.53
N VAL A 134 -3.89 13.61 13.02
CA VAL A 134 -2.85 12.67 12.56
C VAL A 134 -2.29 11.92 13.74
N MET A 135 -2.12 10.61 13.61
CA MET A 135 -1.40 9.80 14.56
C MET A 135 0.06 9.62 14.13
N LEU A 136 0.98 9.78 15.09
CA LEU A 136 2.40 9.50 14.95
C LEU A 136 2.82 8.33 15.85
N PRO A 137 3.83 7.55 15.47
CA PRO A 137 4.36 6.49 16.33
C PRO A 137 5.05 7.09 17.56
N GLN A 138 5.23 6.27 18.60
CA GLN A 138 5.87 6.69 19.85
C GLN A 138 7.25 7.31 19.63
N ASP A 139 8.08 6.69 18.78
CA ASP A 139 9.46 7.13 18.55
C ASP A 139 9.52 8.56 17.98
N ALA A 140 8.60 8.88 17.04
CA ALA A 140 8.47 10.24 16.49
C ALA A 140 8.02 11.25 17.54
N GLY A 141 7.09 10.86 18.42
CA GLY A 141 6.61 11.74 19.48
C GLY A 141 7.66 12.04 20.55
N VAL A 142 8.49 11.07 20.92
CA VAL A 142 9.62 11.30 21.85
C VAL A 142 10.60 12.32 21.26
N GLU A 143 10.90 12.21 19.98
CA GLU A 143 11.80 13.14 19.30
C GLU A 143 11.20 14.55 19.20
N LEU A 144 9.93 14.67 18.84
CA LEU A 144 9.21 15.96 18.86
C LEU A 144 9.17 16.58 20.27
N GLU A 145 8.92 15.78 21.31
CA GLU A 145 8.94 16.24 22.69
C GLU A 145 10.33 16.74 23.12
N ARG A 146 11.38 16.05 22.69
CA ARG A 146 12.76 16.45 22.94
C ARG A 146 13.06 17.79 22.29
N MET A 147 12.68 17.96 21.03
CA MET A 147 12.87 19.23 20.32
C MET A 147 12.11 20.37 21.01
N LEU A 148 10.83 20.17 21.39
CA LEU A 148 10.03 21.20 22.09
C LEU A 148 10.60 21.57 23.46
N SER A 149 11.23 20.62 24.15
CA SER A 149 11.82 20.85 25.48
C SER A 149 13.12 21.64 25.43
N ASN A 150 13.80 21.68 24.27
CA ASN A 150 15.04 22.45 24.08
C ASN A 150 14.78 23.96 23.94
N GLY A 151 13.53 24.40 23.86
CA GLY A 151 13.16 25.82 23.77
C GLY A 151 13.21 26.42 22.36
N SER A 152 13.53 25.63 21.33
CA SER A 152 13.45 26.04 19.92
C SER A 152 12.00 26.26 19.47
N SER A 153 11.81 27.18 18.52
CA SER A 153 10.51 27.33 17.85
C SER A 153 10.37 26.24 16.80
N ILE A 154 9.34 25.41 16.94
CA ILE A 154 9.10 24.29 16.04
C ILE A 154 7.87 24.57 15.22
N SER A 155 8.00 24.42 13.91
CA SER A 155 6.87 24.41 13.00
C SER A 155 6.76 23.06 12.32
N VAL A 156 5.53 22.65 12.03
CA VAL A 156 5.23 21.41 11.33
C VAL A 156 4.46 21.71 10.07
N GLN A 157 4.67 20.84 9.09
CA GLN A 157 3.93 20.84 7.85
C GLN A 157 3.35 19.45 7.62
N LEU A 158 2.03 19.40 7.42
CA LEU A 158 1.28 18.18 7.19
C LEU A 158 0.95 18.08 5.70
N TYR A 159 1.38 17.01 5.05
CA TYR A 159 1.06 16.78 3.65
C TYR A 159 0.86 15.29 3.35
N SER A 160 0.03 14.97 2.37
CA SER A 160 -0.16 13.59 1.91
C SER A 160 0.35 13.45 0.48
N PRO A 161 1.46 12.71 0.24
CA PRO A 161 1.95 12.45 -1.10
C PRO A 161 0.91 11.66 -1.91
N LYS A 162 0.63 12.10 -3.14
CA LYS A 162 -0.19 11.31 -4.06
C LYS A 162 0.56 10.03 -4.40
N ARG A 163 -0.01 8.88 -4.07
CA ARG A 163 0.50 7.59 -4.55
C ARG A 163 0.04 7.41 -6.01
N PRO A 164 0.94 7.12 -6.95
CA PRO A 164 0.52 6.77 -8.30
C PRO A 164 -0.31 5.47 -8.26
N VAL A 165 -1.34 5.38 -9.10
CA VAL A 165 -2.22 4.19 -9.17
C VAL A 165 -1.52 2.98 -9.79
N VAL A 166 -0.48 3.22 -10.59
CA VAL A 166 0.38 2.21 -11.19
C VAL A 166 1.82 2.55 -10.85
N ASP A 167 2.52 1.60 -10.24
CA ASP A 167 3.96 1.73 -10.07
C ASP A 167 4.63 1.46 -11.42
N ILE A 168 5.65 2.24 -11.75
CA ILE A 168 6.47 2.02 -12.94
C ILE A 168 7.09 0.61 -12.88
N ALA A 169 7.47 0.15 -11.68
CA ALA A 169 7.97 -1.21 -11.48
C ALA A 169 6.94 -2.28 -11.85
N GLU A 170 5.64 -2.06 -11.57
CA GLU A 170 4.57 -2.99 -11.93
C GLU A 170 4.43 -3.12 -13.45
N VAL A 171 4.48 -1.98 -14.16
CA VAL A 171 4.47 -1.96 -15.64
C VAL A 171 5.67 -2.71 -16.20
N PHE A 172 6.87 -2.49 -15.63
CA PHE A 172 8.07 -3.23 -16.04
C PHE A 172 7.94 -4.72 -15.79
N LEU A 173 7.44 -5.14 -14.62
CA LEU A 173 7.24 -6.56 -14.30
C LEU A 173 6.21 -7.20 -15.25
N TRP A 174 5.13 -6.51 -15.59
CA TRP A 174 4.15 -6.99 -16.56
C TRP A 174 4.75 -7.15 -17.95
N LEU A 175 5.48 -6.14 -18.44
CA LEU A 175 6.14 -6.21 -19.75
C LEU A 175 7.21 -7.30 -19.80
N MET A 176 8.00 -7.46 -18.74
CA MET A 176 8.98 -8.54 -18.64
C MET A 176 8.31 -9.91 -18.68
N ALA A 177 7.20 -10.10 -17.96
CA ALA A 177 6.46 -11.36 -17.95
C ALA A 177 5.83 -11.67 -19.33
N VAL A 178 5.20 -10.69 -19.98
CA VAL A 178 4.66 -10.87 -21.33
C VAL A 178 5.80 -11.15 -22.33
N GLY A 179 6.92 -10.44 -22.19
CA GLY A 179 8.11 -10.63 -23.02
C GLY A 179 8.69 -12.03 -22.89
N THR A 180 8.85 -12.55 -21.66
CA THR A 180 9.37 -13.92 -21.45
C THR A 180 8.42 -14.98 -21.99
N VAL A 181 7.11 -14.81 -21.83
CA VAL A 181 6.10 -15.73 -22.39
C VAL A 181 6.17 -15.75 -23.92
N LEU A 182 6.29 -14.59 -24.57
CA LEU A 182 6.41 -14.51 -26.02
C LEU A 182 7.73 -15.12 -26.52
N CYS A 183 8.85 -14.81 -25.86
CA CYS A 183 10.15 -15.39 -26.20
C CYS A 183 10.15 -16.92 -26.02
N ALA A 184 9.59 -17.43 -24.92
CA ALA A 184 9.49 -18.87 -24.67
C ALA A 184 8.55 -19.57 -25.67
N SER A 185 7.43 -18.93 -26.01
CA SER A 185 6.48 -19.44 -27.01
C SER A 185 7.11 -19.48 -28.41
N TYR A 186 7.85 -18.43 -28.77
CA TYR A 186 8.58 -18.35 -30.04
C TYR A 186 9.69 -19.39 -30.11
N TRP A 187 10.52 -19.52 -29.07
CA TRP A 187 11.57 -20.52 -29.01
C TRP A 187 11.03 -21.94 -29.12
N SER A 188 9.92 -22.22 -28.43
CA SER A 188 9.25 -23.53 -28.49
C SER A 188 8.67 -23.84 -29.88
N ALA A 189 8.08 -22.85 -30.55
CA ALA A 189 7.54 -23.03 -31.90
C ALA A 189 8.67 -23.24 -32.93
N TRP A 190 9.78 -22.53 -32.77
CA TRP A 190 10.94 -22.68 -33.64
C TRP A 190 11.59 -24.06 -33.51
N SER A 191 11.84 -24.52 -32.27
CA SER A 191 12.45 -25.84 -32.04
C SER A 191 11.58 -26.99 -32.53
N ALA A 192 10.25 -26.87 -32.44
CA ALA A 192 9.31 -27.87 -32.97
C ALA A 192 9.36 -27.97 -34.50
N ASN A 193 9.52 -26.84 -35.20
CA ASN A 193 9.66 -26.84 -36.66
C ASN A 193 10.97 -27.48 -37.11
N GLU A 194 12.08 -27.22 -36.40
CA GLU A 194 13.36 -27.88 -36.69
C GLU A 194 13.24 -29.40 -36.53
N ALA A 195 12.61 -29.87 -35.44
CA ALA A 195 12.37 -31.30 -35.23
C ALA A 195 11.47 -31.95 -36.29
N ALA A 196 10.44 -31.24 -36.77
CA ALA A 196 9.58 -31.74 -37.85
C ALA A 196 10.31 -31.83 -39.19
N ILE A 197 11.16 -30.86 -39.50
CA ILE A 197 12.00 -30.85 -40.72
C ILE A 197 13.02 -31.99 -40.68
N GLU A 198 13.61 -32.29 -39.53
CA GLU A 198 14.53 -33.44 -39.39
C GLU A 198 13.81 -34.77 -39.60
N HIS A 199 12.61 -34.95 -39.04
CA HIS A 199 11.81 -36.15 -39.28
C HIS A 199 11.48 -36.37 -40.76
N ASP A 200 11.14 -35.29 -41.48
CA ASP A 200 10.80 -35.38 -42.91
C ASP A 200 12.04 -35.71 -43.76
N LYS A 201 13.19 -35.10 -43.44
CA LYS A 201 14.48 -35.47 -44.06
C LYS A 201 14.84 -36.93 -43.83
N LEU A 202 14.69 -37.44 -42.61
CA LEU A 202 14.93 -38.85 -42.32
C LEU A 202 14.02 -39.76 -43.13
N LEU A 203 12.71 -39.45 -43.23
CA LEU A 203 11.78 -40.22 -44.04
C LEU A 203 12.15 -40.20 -45.53
N GLN A 204 12.63 -39.07 -46.04
CA GLN A 204 13.11 -38.97 -47.41
C GLN A 204 14.38 -39.79 -47.64
N ASP A 205 15.37 -39.70 -46.74
CA ASP A 205 16.60 -40.52 -46.81
C ASP A 205 16.27 -42.02 -46.77
N PHE A 206 15.37 -42.45 -45.88
CA PHE A 206 14.90 -43.84 -45.83
C PHE A 206 14.16 -44.26 -47.11
N SER A 207 13.37 -43.37 -47.72
CA SER A 207 12.67 -43.64 -48.98
C SER A 207 13.64 -43.74 -50.15
N GLU A 208 14.66 -42.89 -50.21
CA GLU A 208 15.71 -42.92 -51.22
C GLU A 208 16.57 -44.18 -51.08
N ASP A 209 16.95 -44.55 -49.86
CA ASP A 209 17.62 -45.83 -49.57
C ASP A 209 16.75 -47.03 -49.95
N LEU A 210 15.44 -47.01 -49.64
CA LEU A 210 14.53 -48.08 -50.06
C LEU A 210 14.41 -48.16 -51.59
N SER A 211 14.46 -47.02 -52.29
CA SER A 211 14.40 -46.99 -53.76
C SER A 211 15.69 -47.48 -54.41
N ASN A 212 16.86 -47.14 -53.84
CA ASN A 212 18.17 -47.65 -54.27
C ASN A 212 18.35 -49.13 -53.93
N ALA A 213 17.89 -49.58 -52.75
CA ALA A 213 17.85 -50.98 -52.37
C ALA A 213 16.82 -51.79 -53.17
N LYS A 214 15.78 -51.15 -53.71
CA LYS A 214 14.84 -51.81 -54.66
C LYS A 214 15.46 -52.03 -56.04
N VAL A 215 16.55 -51.33 -56.36
CA VAL A 215 17.38 -51.62 -57.54
C VAL A 215 18.45 -52.70 -57.25
N VAL A 216 18.79 -52.94 -55.98
CA VAL A 216 19.70 -54.02 -55.57
C VAL A 216 19.23 -54.70 -54.28
N GLY A 217 18.43 -55.77 -54.44
CA GLY A 217 18.35 -56.92 -53.53
C GLY A 217 18.10 -56.68 -52.02
N THR A 218 16.88 -57.01 -51.58
CA THR A 218 16.52 -57.70 -50.33
C THR A 218 17.45 -57.56 -49.11
N SER A 219 17.10 -56.72 -48.13
CA SER A 219 16.96 -57.02 -46.68
C SER A 219 17.09 -55.76 -45.81
N GLY A 220 16.07 -55.49 -44.99
CA GLY A 220 16.07 -54.34 -44.08
C GLY A 220 14.77 -54.16 -43.30
N ILE A 221 14.17 -55.26 -42.80
CA ILE A 221 13.09 -55.19 -41.81
C ILE A 221 13.76 -55.37 -40.43
N VAL A 222 13.77 -54.31 -39.62
CA VAL A 222 14.17 -54.39 -38.21
C VAL A 222 12.94 -54.76 -37.40
N GLU A 223 12.84 -56.02 -36.99
CA GLU A 223 11.83 -56.48 -36.03
C GLU A 223 12.16 -55.95 -34.62
N VAL A 224 11.20 -55.23 -34.02
CA VAL A 224 11.27 -54.79 -32.63
C VAL A 224 11.08 -56.00 -31.72
N ASN A 225 12.17 -56.46 -31.11
CA ASN A 225 12.16 -57.57 -30.15
C ASN A 225 12.05 -57.05 -28.71
N THR A 226 11.20 -57.69 -27.90
CA THR A 226 10.91 -57.35 -26.50
C THR A 226 12.14 -57.31 -25.60
N LYS A 227 13.23 -58.00 -25.99
CA LYS A 227 14.52 -57.95 -25.26
C LYS A 227 15.18 -56.56 -25.30
N SER A 228 15.01 -55.82 -26.40
CA SER A 228 15.60 -54.47 -26.56
C SER A 228 14.88 -53.45 -25.69
N ALA A 229 13.56 -53.60 -25.53
CA ALA A 229 12.74 -52.75 -24.68
C ALA A 229 13.08 -52.93 -23.18
N VAL A 230 13.35 -54.17 -22.74
CA VAL A 230 13.74 -54.45 -21.35
C VAL A 230 15.14 -53.91 -21.04
N LEU A 231 16.08 -53.99 -21.98
CA LEU A 231 17.43 -53.46 -21.81
C LEU A 231 17.43 -51.94 -21.59
N PHE A 232 16.55 -51.20 -22.27
CA PHE A 232 16.46 -49.74 -22.15
C PHE A 232 15.96 -49.30 -20.77
N VAL A 233 14.98 -50.01 -20.19
CA VAL A 233 14.44 -49.71 -18.86
C VAL A 233 15.48 -49.95 -17.76
N VAL A 234 16.32 -50.97 -17.91
CA VAL A 234 17.38 -51.30 -16.94
C VAL A 234 18.53 -50.29 -16.99
N VAL A 235 18.87 -49.78 -18.17
CA VAL A 235 19.94 -48.79 -18.33
C VAL A 235 19.51 -47.37 -17.93
N ALA A 236 18.20 -47.08 -17.96
CA ALA A 236 17.65 -45.77 -17.60
C ALA A 236 17.22 -45.64 -16.12
N SER A 237 17.40 -46.70 -15.30
CA SER A 237 17.14 -46.68 -13.86
C SER A 237 18.41 -46.46 -13.04
#